data_AF-A0A956DAX6-F1
#
_entry.id   AF-A0A956DAX6-F1
#
_cell.length_a   1.000
_cell.length_b   1.000
_cell.length_c   1.000
_cell.angle_alpha   90.00
_cell.angle_beta   90.00
_cell.angle_gamma   90.00
#
_symmetry.space_group_name_H-M   'P 1'
#
loop_
_entity.id
_entity.type
_entity.pdbx_description
1 polymer ?
#
loop_
_entity_poly.entity_id
_entity_poly.type
_entity_poly.pdbx_seq_one_letter_code
_entity_poly.pdbx_strand_id
1 'polypeptide(L)'
;MSDHDHSCSRRTFMTLGALLLAEASLPSLVDAQRRLNGTAYARPEALTVIGGGSAGAWAVFLSALAGVPRVTFFEPGRVTETDAWTGPFGRHRVGMGRASAVRELVRERIPDARVEAHDLAFDDRRHAGQLEGAVLNGVARLDARLRRRTPRYVSMADVASGNDALRATIEGHALSPLFASGRTP
;
A
#
# COMPACT_ATOMS: atom_id res chain seq x y z
N MET A 1 -29.81 3.81 -6.95
CA MET A 1 -28.58 3.04 -7.25
C MET A 1 -27.71 3.12 -6.01
N SER A 2 -27.28 1.96 -5.52
CA SER A 2 -27.15 1.59 -4.11
C SER A 2 -25.85 2.01 -3.42
N ASP A 3 -26.00 2.51 -2.18
CA ASP A 3 -24.95 2.75 -1.17
C ASP A 3 -24.24 1.49 -0.64
N HIS A 4 -24.39 0.32 -1.30
CA HIS A 4 -23.91 -0.96 -0.78
C HIS A 4 -22.53 -1.40 -1.27
N ASP A 5 -22.00 -0.82 -2.36
CA ASP A 5 -20.74 -1.30 -2.95
C ASP A 5 -19.47 -0.72 -2.29
N HIS A 6 -19.55 0.41 -1.59
CA HIS A 6 -18.37 1.01 -0.94
C HIS A 6 -17.99 0.31 0.38
N SER A 7 -18.89 -0.50 0.97
CA SER A 7 -18.60 -1.20 2.23
C SER A 7 -17.80 -2.49 2.02
N CYS A 8 -17.87 -3.08 0.83
CA CYS A 8 -17.30 -4.39 0.52
C CYS A 8 -15.77 -4.34 0.39
N SER A 9 -15.23 -3.33 -0.32
CA SER A 9 -13.77 -3.14 -0.48
C SER A 9 -13.06 -2.83 0.86
N ARG A 10 -13.67 -1.98 1.69
CA ARG A 10 -13.13 -1.58 3.00
C ARG A 10 -13.12 -2.73 3.99
N ARG A 11 -14.18 -3.56 4.00
CA ARG A 11 -14.25 -4.77 4.82
C ARG A 11 -13.25 -5.83 4.37
N THR A 12 -13.08 -6.07 3.08
CA THR A 12 -12.14 -7.11 2.59
C THR A 12 -10.69 -6.78 2.94
N PHE A 13 -10.25 -5.52 2.80
CA PHE A 13 -8.91 -5.10 3.24
C PHE A 13 -8.73 -5.19 4.76
N MET A 14 -9.75 -4.79 5.53
CA MET A 14 -9.74 -4.86 7.00
C MET A 14 -9.76 -6.31 7.50
N THR A 15 -10.49 -7.21 6.84
CA THR A 15 -10.60 -8.62 7.20
C THR A 15 -9.32 -9.38 6.88
N LEU A 16 -8.65 -9.10 5.75
CA LEU A 16 -7.33 -9.65 5.45
C LEU A 16 -6.26 -9.14 6.43
N GLY A 17 -6.28 -7.84 6.77
CA GLY A 17 -5.39 -7.28 7.78
C GLY A 17 -5.63 -7.85 9.18
N ALA A 18 -6.90 -8.04 9.56
CA ALA A 18 -7.29 -8.61 10.86
C ALA A 18 -7.01 -10.12 10.94
N LEU A 19 -7.27 -10.89 9.89
CA LEU A 19 -6.95 -12.33 9.82
C LEU A 19 -5.44 -12.58 9.84
N LEU A 20 -4.66 -11.74 9.15
CA LEU A 20 -3.20 -11.79 9.24
C LEU A 20 -2.74 -11.49 10.67
N LEU A 21 -3.35 -10.53 11.38
CA LEU A 21 -2.95 -10.20 12.76
C LEU A 21 -3.47 -11.19 13.82
N ALA A 22 -4.47 -12.03 13.52
CA ALA A 22 -5.20 -12.79 14.54
C ALA A 22 -4.64 -14.18 14.86
N GLU A 23 -3.92 -14.86 13.96
CA GLU A 23 -3.56 -16.29 14.16
C GLU A 23 -2.08 -16.64 14.08
N ALA A 24 -1.21 -15.69 13.73
CA ALA A 24 0.22 -15.93 13.64
C ALA A 24 0.99 -14.79 14.30
N SER A 25 2.10 -15.11 14.98
CA SER A 25 2.99 -14.08 15.46
C SER A 25 3.50 -13.28 14.25
N LEU A 26 3.46 -11.96 14.33
CA LEU A 26 3.95 -11.07 13.26
C LEU A 26 5.31 -11.52 12.66
N PRO A 27 6.29 -12.01 13.45
CA PRO A 27 7.52 -12.60 12.92
C PRO A 27 7.30 -13.82 12.02
N SER A 28 6.39 -14.74 12.35
CA SER A 28 6.14 -15.94 11.53
C SER A 28 5.43 -15.61 10.21
N LEU A 29 4.60 -14.56 10.18
CA LEU A 29 4.00 -14.03 8.95
C LEU A 29 5.01 -13.34 8.05
N VAL A 30 5.90 -12.52 8.63
CA VAL A 30 7.01 -11.90 7.91
C VAL A 30 7.88 -13.00 7.27
N ASP A 31 8.22 -14.05 8.02
CA ASP A 31 9.04 -15.14 7.52
C ASP A 31 8.31 -16.00 6.48
N ALA A 32 7.02 -16.29 6.68
CA ALA A 32 6.21 -17.01 5.71
C ALA A 32 6.05 -16.19 4.40
N GLN A 33 5.78 -14.89 4.50
CA GLN A 33 5.69 -14.00 3.36
C GLN A 33 7.04 -13.87 2.64
N ARG A 34 8.16 -13.80 3.37
CA ARG A 34 9.52 -13.81 2.79
C ARG A 34 9.79 -15.11 2.02
N ARG A 35 9.36 -16.26 2.55
CA ARG A 35 9.46 -17.56 1.85
C ARG A 35 8.61 -17.60 0.58
N LEU A 36 7.39 -17.05 0.62
CA LEU A 36 6.50 -16.95 -0.55
C LEU A 36 7.02 -15.96 -1.61
N ASN A 37 7.65 -14.86 -1.19
CA ASN A 37 8.27 -13.90 -2.10
C ASN A 37 9.50 -14.48 -2.80
N GLY A 38 10.12 -15.54 -2.25
CA GLY A 38 11.22 -16.25 -2.88
C GLY A 38 10.81 -17.12 -4.07
N THR A 39 9.52 -17.33 -4.33
CA THR A 39 9.08 -18.39 -5.27
C THR A 39 8.44 -17.92 -6.57
N ALA A 40 7.98 -16.67 -6.75
CA ALA A 40 7.51 -16.16 -8.06
C ALA A 40 7.02 -14.70 -8.09
N TYR A 41 6.73 -14.07 -6.94
CA TYR A 41 6.11 -12.74 -6.94
C TYR A 41 7.16 -11.63 -7.13
N ALA A 42 7.06 -10.90 -8.24
CA ALA A 42 7.87 -9.71 -8.50
C ALA A 42 7.46 -8.58 -7.53
N ARG A 43 8.13 -8.50 -6.37
CA ARG A 43 7.97 -7.36 -5.46
C ARG A 43 8.63 -6.11 -6.04
N PRO A 44 8.03 -4.93 -5.90
CA PRO A 44 8.71 -3.70 -6.28
C PRO A 44 9.89 -3.41 -5.35
N GLU A 45 10.99 -2.87 -5.90
CA GLU A 45 12.16 -2.44 -5.11
C GLU A 45 11.91 -1.13 -4.34
N ALA A 46 10.88 -0.39 -4.72
CA ALA A 46 10.43 0.82 -4.04
C ALA A 46 8.93 1.02 -4.27
N LEU A 47 8.26 1.58 -3.28
CA LEU A 47 6.86 2.00 -3.35
C LEU A 47 6.72 3.41 -2.80
N THR A 48 6.04 4.29 -3.54
CA THR A 48 5.62 5.59 -3.03
C THR A 48 4.11 5.60 -2.81
N VAL A 49 3.67 5.92 -1.61
CA VAL A 49 2.25 6.09 -1.26
C VAL A 49 1.98 7.57 -1.07
N ILE A 50 0.93 8.07 -1.72
CA ILE A 50 0.52 9.48 -1.68
C ILE A 50 -0.88 9.56 -1.10
N GLY A 51 -1.00 10.04 0.13
CA GLY A 51 -2.25 10.27 0.83
C GLY A 51 -3.01 8.97 1.15
N GLY A 52 -4.32 9.13 1.35
CA GLY A 52 -5.26 8.03 1.58
C GLY A 52 -5.58 7.76 3.05
N GLY A 53 -5.11 8.60 3.98
CA GLY A 53 -5.41 8.48 5.41
C GLY A 53 -5.09 7.08 5.94
N SER A 54 -6.02 6.48 6.69
CA SER A 54 -5.88 5.11 7.20
C SER A 54 -5.62 4.06 6.10
N ALA A 55 -6.18 4.21 4.90
CA ALA A 55 -5.97 3.25 3.82
C ALA A 55 -4.53 3.36 3.26
N GLY A 56 -4.02 4.57 3.09
CA GLY A 56 -2.62 4.80 2.72
C GLY A 56 -1.66 4.24 3.77
N ALA A 57 -1.95 4.45 5.05
CA ALA A 57 -1.16 3.90 6.15
C ALA A 57 -1.16 2.36 6.16
N TRP A 58 -2.30 1.71 5.91
CA TRP A 58 -2.36 0.25 5.73
C TRP A 58 -1.53 -0.21 4.54
N ALA A 59 -1.59 0.49 3.41
CA ALA A 59 -0.79 0.15 2.24
C ALA A 59 0.71 0.20 2.53
N VAL A 60 1.18 1.21 3.27
CA VAL A 60 2.58 1.31 3.72
C VAL A 60 2.95 0.13 4.62
N PHE A 61 2.15 -0.12 5.65
CA PHE A 61 2.42 -1.19 6.62
C PHE A 61 2.44 -2.58 5.96
N LEU A 62 1.46 -2.87 5.11
CA LEU A 62 1.37 -4.14 4.38
C LEU A 62 2.49 -4.29 3.35
N SER A 63 2.95 -3.21 2.73
CA SER A 63 4.09 -3.26 1.79
C SER A 63 5.40 -3.55 2.51
N ALA A 64 5.61 -2.94 3.69
CA ALA A 64 6.73 -3.29 4.55
C ALA A 64 6.64 -4.77 4.97
N LEU A 65 5.46 -5.26 5.33
CA LEU A 65 5.23 -6.67 5.69
C LEU A 65 5.53 -7.61 4.52
N ALA A 66 5.14 -7.20 3.31
CA ALA A 66 5.44 -7.88 2.06
C ALA A 66 6.93 -7.79 1.66
N GLY A 67 7.78 -7.14 2.45
CA GLY A 67 9.22 -7.05 2.20
C GLY A 67 9.61 -6.10 1.07
N VAL A 68 8.80 -5.09 0.80
CA VAL A 68 9.22 -3.96 -0.05
C VAL A 68 10.31 -3.19 0.71
N PRO A 69 11.53 -3.07 0.17
CA PRO A 69 12.67 -2.62 0.95
C PRO A 69 12.67 -1.11 1.20
N ARG A 70 12.04 -0.32 0.32
CA ARG A 70 11.91 1.13 0.43
C ARG A 70 10.47 1.56 0.22
N VAL A 71 9.91 2.25 1.20
CA VAL A 71 8.57 2.83 1.10
C VAL A 71 8.63 4.31 1.42
N THR A 72 8.17 5.17 0.51
CA THR A 72 8.02 6.61 0.75
C THR A 72 6.55 6.92 0.97
N PHE A 73 6.20 7.68 2.01
CA PHE A 73 4.82 8.01 2.33
C PHE A 73 4.61 9.50 2.57
N PHE A 74 3.74 10.10 1.77
CA PHE A 74 3.28 11.47 1.94
C PHE A 74 1.85 11.45 2.49
N GLU A 75 1.65 11.94 3.70
CA GLU A 75 0.30 12.09 4.25
C GLU A 75 0.26 13.31 5.17
N PRO A 76 -0.53 14.33 4.84
CA PRO A 76 -0.72 15.46 5.72
C PRO A 76 -1.62 15.08 6.91
N GLY A 77 -1.49 15.85 7.99
CA GLY A 77 -2.40 15.78 9.12
C GLY A 77 -1.97 14.78 10.19
N ARG A 78 -2.84 14.63 11.19
CA ARG A 78 -2.56 13.89 12.42
C ARG A 78 -3.49 12.70 12.57
N VAL A 79 -3.01 11.66 13.24
CA VAL A 79 -3.81 10.50 13.64
C VAL A 79 -4.94 10.98 14.54
N THR A 80 -6.17 10.72 14.14
CA THR A 80 -7.39 10.96 14.92
C THR A 80 -7.79 9.71 15.70
N GLU A 81 -8.74 9.84 16.61
CA GLU A 81 -9.32 8.66 17.28
C GLU A 81 -9.96 7.68 16.28
N THR A 82 -10.62 8.19 15.24
CA THR A 82 -11.19 7.36 14.17
C THR A 82 -10.10 6.60 13.41
N ASP A 83 -8.94 7.24 13.19
CA ASP A 83 -7.79 6.57 12.55
C ASP A 83 -7.24 5.45 13.43
N ALA A 84 -7.26 5.59 14.76
CA ALA A 84 -6.86 4.52 15.68
C ALA A 84 -7.81 3.31 15.68
N TRP A 85 -9.04 3.46 15.18
CA TRP A 85 -9.99 2.35 15.01
C TRP A 85 -9.98 1.73 13.61
N THR A 86 -9.63 2.52 12.59
CA THR A 86 -9.78 2.13 11.18
C THR A 86 -8.46 1.94 10.45
N GLY A 87 -7.38 2.53 10.97
CA GLY A 87 -6.03 2.44 10.45
C GLY A 87 -5.18 1.45 11.24
N PRO A 88 -3.91 1.30 10.85
CA PRO A 88 -2.97 0.43 11.58
C PRO A 88 -2.47 1.06 12.89
N PHE A 89 -3.01 2.22 13.30
CA PHE A 89 -2.51 3.02 14.40
C PHE A 89 -3.03 2.50 15.75
N GLY A 90 -2.15 2.45 16.75
CA GLY A 90 -2.56 2.27 18.14
C GLY A 90 -3.08 3.57 18.75
N ARG A 91 -3.94 3.49 19.77
CA ARG A 91 -4.49 4.67 20.47
C ARG A 91 -3.41 5.62 21.00
N HIS A 92 -2.25 5.10 21.40
CA HIS A 92 -1.13 5.89 21.89
C HIS A 92 -0.48 6.79 20.81
N ARG A 93 -0.86 6.62 19.54
CA ARG A 93 -0.38 7.45 18.42
C ARG A 93 -1.34 8.57 18.03
N VAL A 94 -2.50 8.69 18.69
CA VAL A 94 -3.43 9.79 18.43
C VAL A 94 -2.72 11.13 18.66
N GLY A 95 -2.89 12.06 17.73
CA GLY A 95 -2.22 13.35 17.71
C GLY A 95 -0.85 13.36 17.01
N MET A 96 -0.24 12.22 16.70
CA MET A 96 1.00 12.16 15.91
C MET A 96 0.74 12.47 14.43
N GLY A 97 1.76 12.95 13.70
CA GLY A 97 1.68 13.03 12.24
C GLY A 97 1.45 11.63 11.65
N ARG A 98 0.51 11.49 10.70
CA ARG A 98 0.10 10.15 10.21
C ARG A 98 1.24 9.40 9.53
N ALA A 99 2.05 10.09 8.72
CA ALA A 99 3.18 9.46 8.04
C ALA A 99 4.25 9.06 9.06
N SER A 100 4.55 9.92 10.03
CA SER A 100 5.45 9.59 11.12
C SER A 100 4.95 8.42 11.98
N ALA A 101 3.66 8.40 12.29
CA ALA A 101 3.04 7.36 13.11
C ALA A 101 3.14 5.97 12.46
N VAL A 102 2.92 5.87 11.14
CA VAL A 102 3.06 4.59 10.44
C VAL A 102 4.54 4.17 10.31
N ARG A 103 5.45 5.12 10.11
CA ARG A 103 6.89 4.82 10.12
C ARG A 103 7.34 4.23 11.45
N GLU A 104 6.90 4.80 12.57
CA GLU A 104 7.23 4.26 13.89
C GLU A 104 6.65 2.87 14.09
N LEU A 105 5.38 2.67 13.68
CA LEU A 105 4.77 1.35 13.71
C LEU A 105 5.57 0.32 12.89
N VAL A 106 5.96 0.66 11.66
CA VAL A 106 6.76 -0.22 10.80
C VAL A 106 8.11 -0.50 11.45
N ARG A 107 8.79 0.51 12.00
CA ARG A 107 10.08 0.33 12.69
C ARG A 107 9.98 -0.61 13.88
N GLU A 108 8.90 -0.53 14.66
CA GLU A 108 8.67 -1.42 15.81
C GLU A 108 8.38 -2.87 15.41
N ARG A 109 7.71 -3.08 14.27
CA ARG A 109 7.18 -4.39 13.88
C ARG A 109 8.01 -5.09 12.81
N ILE A 110 8.73 -4.32 11.98
CA ILE A 110 9.43 -4.76 10.78
C ILE A 110 10.72 -3.92 10.68
N PRO A 111 11.71 -4.14 11.57
CA PRO A 111 12.87 -3.26 11.73
C PRO A 111 13.76 -3.15 10.48
N ASP A 112 13.72 -4.14 9.59
CA ASP A 112 14.48 -4.17 8.34
C ASP A 112 13.87 -3.29 7.23
N ALA A 113 12.59 -2.92 7.36
CA ALA A 113 11.90 -2.12 6.35
C ALA A 113 12.25 -0.63 6.51
N ARG A 114 12.55 0.04 5.39
CA ARG A 114 12.84 1.47 5.37
C ARG A 114 11.62 2.24 4.92
N VAL A 115 11.07 3.05 5.83
CA VAL A 115 9.96 3.96 5.53
C VAL A 115 10.43 5.41 5.65
N GLU A 116 10.42 6.12 4.53
CA GLU A 116 10.56 7.57 4.49
C GLU A 116 9.18 8.21 4.65
N ALA A 117 9.02 9.09 5.63
CA ALA A 117 7.73 9.64 6.01
C ALA A 117 7.74 11.17 5.89
N HIS A 118 6.73 11.70 5.22
CA HIS A 118 6.51 13.13 5.03
C HIS A 118 5.11 13.50 5.54
N ASP A 119 5.05 14.18 6.68
CA ASP A 119 3.79 14.66 7.29
C ASP A 119 3.27 15.94 6.60
N LEU A 120 3.24 15.93 5.27
CA LEU A 120 2.85 17.06 4.42
C LEU A 120 2.06 16.59 3.21
N ALA A 121 1.30 17.51 2.62
CA ALA A 121 0.59 17.25 1.39
C ALA A 121 1.59 17.12 0.24
N PHE A 122 1.41 16.10 -0.60
CA PHE A 122 2.23 15.95 -1.79
C PHE A 122 2.01 17.13 -2.75
N ASP A 123 3.10 17.62 -3.31
CA ASP A 123 3.16 18.72 -4.27
C ASP A 123 4.00 18.25 -5.46
N ASP A 124 3.34 18.03 -6.58
CA ASP A 124 3.92 17.48 -7.80
C ASP A 124 5.12 18.29 -8.30
N ARG A 125 5.16 19.61 -8.07
CA ARG A 125 6.28 20.46 -8.53
C ARG A 125 7.52 20.30 -7.67
N ARG A 126 7.34 20.01 -6.39
CA ARG A 126 8.43 19.92 -5.40
C ARG A 126 8.89 18.50 -5.17
N HIS A 127 7.96 17.55 -5.23
CA HIS A 127 8.16 16.19 -4.74
C HIS A 127 8.15 15.13 -5.85
N ALA A 128 7.90 15.49 -7.12
CA ALA A 128 7.93 14.50 -8.21
C ALA A 128 9.28 13.76 -8.32
N GLY A 129 10.39 14.41 -7.98
CA GLY A 129 11.72 13.78 -7.94
C GLY A 129 11.92 12.77 -6.81
N GLN A 130 10.99 12.70 -5.86
CA GLN A 130 10.99 11.76 -4.73
C GLN A 130 10.10 10.54 -4.99
N LEU A 131 9.44 10.47 -6.16
CA LEU A 131 8.65 9.31 -6.55
C LEU A 131 9.58 8.18 -6.99
N GLU A 132 9.58 7.10 -6.21
CA GLU A 132 10.35 5.88 -6.51
C GLU A 132 9.43 4.68 -6.75
N GLY A 133 9.79 3.88 -7.76
CA GLY A 133 9.17 2.58 -8.04
C GLY A 133 7.68 2.66 -8.39
N ALA A 134 6.88 1.80 -7.77
CA ALA A 134 5.42 1.84 -7.93
C ALA A 134 4.84 3.03 -7.15
N VAL A 135 3.80 3.67 -7.68
CA VAL A 135 3.13 4.78 -7.00
C VAL A 135 1.68 4.40 -6.71
N LEU A 136 1.30 4.43 -5.44
CA LEU A 136 -0.07 4.25 -4.98
C LEU A 136 -0.64 5.61 -4.56
N ASN A 137 -1.60 6.12 -5.33
CA ASN A 137 -2.21 7.41 -5.11
C ASN A 137 -3.58 7.31 -4.45
N GLY A 138 -3.71 7.85 -3.25
CA GLY A 138 -4.94 8.01 -2.49
C GLY A 138 -5.64 9.35 -2.65
N VAL A 139 -5.05 10.29 -3.39
CA VAL A 139 -5.57 11.64 -3.53
C VAL A 139 -6.36 11.77 -4.81
N ALA A 140 -7.60 12.25 -4.73
CA ALA A 140 -8.52 12.30 -5.87
C ALA A 140 -8.05 13.18 -7.04
N ARG A 141 -7.15 14.13 -6.80
CA ARG A 141 -6.73 15.16 -7.78
C ARG A 141 -5.22 15.25 -7.95
N LEU A 142 -4.54 14.11 -8.03
CA LEU A 142 -3.15 14.11 -8.49
C LEU A 142 -3.10 14.42 -10.00
N ASP A 143 -2.12 15.21 -10.44
CA ASP A 143 -2.05 15.68 -11.83
C ASP A 143 -2.01 14.50 -12.81
N ALA A 144 -2.84 14.54 -13.86
CA ALA A 144 -2.85 13.55 -14.94
C ALA A 144 -1.45 13.38 -15.59
N ARG A 145 -0.58 14.39 -15.46
CA ARG A 145 0.83 14.32 -15.85
C ARG A 145 1.62 13.28 -15.07
N LEU A 146 1.40 13.12 -13.78
CA LEU A 146 2.08 12.09 -12.97
C LEU A 146 1.66 10.69 -13.40
N ARG A 147 0.36 10.48 -13.65
CA ARG A 147 -0.15 9.20 -14.16
C ARG A 147 0.51 8.80 -15.49
N ARG A 148 0.84 9.76 -16.36
CA ARG A 148 1.53 9.49 -17.64
C ARG A 148 3.04 9.27 -17.50
N ARG A 149 3.66 9.91 -16.51
CA ARG A 149 5.12 9.89 -16.30
C ARG A 149 5.60 8.73 -15.45
N THR A 150 4.71 8.14 -14.66
CA THR A 150 5.03 7.04 -13.75
C THR A 150 4.49 5.73 -14.33
N PRO A 151 5.36 4.84 -14.84
CA PRO A 151 4.95 3.61 -15.52
C PRO A 151 4.13 2.65 -14.65
N ARG A 152 4.25 2.75 -13.32
CA ARG A 152 3.57 1.88 -12.34
C ARG A 152 2.71 2.70 -11.38
N TYR A 153 1.84 3.55 -11.94
CA TYR A 153 0.90 4.37 -11.20
C TYR A 153 -0.43 3.66 -10.97
N VAL A 154 -0.85 3.56 -9.72
CA VAL A 154 -2.13 2.98 -9.30
C VAL A 154 -2.91 4.00 -8.48
N SER A 155 -4.12 4.30 -8.89
CA SER A 155 -5.07 5.09 -8.11
C SER A 155 -5.83 4.17 -7.15
N MET A 156 -5.86 4.48 -5.86
CA MET A 156 -6.65 3.74 -4.88
C MET A 156 -8.16 3.87 -5.14
N ALA A 157 -8.59 4.96 -5.78
CA ALA A 157 -9.97 5.08 -6.23
C ALA A 157 -10.27 4.05 -7.35
N ASP A 158 -9.32 3.83 -8.26
CA ASP A 158 -9.46 2.84 -9.34
C ASP A 158 -9.45 1.41 -8.78
N VAL A 159 -8.69 1.16 -7.71
CA VAL A 159 -8.72 -0.10 -6.94
C VAL A 159 -10.08 -0.31 -6.28
N ALA A 160 -10.59 0.72 -5.58
CA ALA A 160 -11.83 0.64 -4.84
C ALA A 160 -13.05 0.49 -5.77
N SER A 161 -13.00 1.07 -6.97
CA SER A 161 -14.06 0.96 -7.98
C SER A 161 -13.99 -0.34 -8.79
N GLY A 162 -13.03 -1.24 -8.53
CA GLY A 162 -12.87 -2.48 -9.28
C GLY A 162 -12.55 -2.28 -10.76
N ASN A 163 -11.83 -1.22 -11.12
CA ASN A 163 -11.65 -0.83 -12.52
C ASN A 163 -10.86 -1.89 -13.31
N ASP A 164 -11.46 -2.44 -14.38
CA ASP A 164 -10.89 -3.51 -15.22
C ASP A 164 -9.52 -3.17 -15.81
N ALA A 165 -9.22 -1.89 -16.03
CA ALA A 165 -7.90 -1.44 -16.49
C ALA A 165 -6.77 -1.68 -15.47
N LEU A 166 -7.09 -1.58 -14.18
CA LEU A 166 -6.14 -1.91 -13.11
C LEU A 166 -5.93 -3.42 -13.02
N ARG A 167 -7.01 -4.18 -13.19
CA ARG A 167 -6.97 -5.64 -13.26
C ARG A 167 -6.08 -6.11 -14.41
N ALA A 168 -6.23 -5.53 -15.59
CA ALA A 168 -5.37 -5.77 -16.75
C ALA A 168 -3.90 -5.33 -16.54
N THR A 169 -3.63 -4.29 -15.75
CA THR A 169 -2.27 -3.83 -15.42
C THR A 169 -1.58 -4.78 -14.43
N ILE A 170 -2.33 -5.32 -13.46
CA ILE A 170 -1.83 -6.31 -12.50
C ILE A 170 -1.68 -7.68 -13.17
N GLU A 171 -2.69 -8.15 -13.92
CA GLU A 171 -2.69 -9.43 -14.62
C GLU A 171 -1.68 -9.45 -15.79
N GLY A 172 -1.54 -8.34 -16.52
CA GLY A 172 -0.56 -8.18 -17.61
C GLY A 172 0.90 -8.17 -17.15
N HIS A 173 1.16 -7.94 -15.87
CA HIS A 173 2.51 -7.97 -15.29
C HIS A 173 2.77 -9.16 -14.36
N ALA A 174 1.74 -9.89 -13.93
CA ALA A 174 1.87 -11.03 -13.02
C ALA A 174 1.75 -12.42 -13.67
N LEU A 175 1.29 -12.56 -14.93
CA LEU A 175 0.95 -13.88 -15.49
C LEU A 175 1.64 -14.28 -16.80
N SER A 176 2.65 -13.54 -17.28
CA SER A 176 3.23 -13.81 -18.60
C SER A 176 4.21 -15.01 -18.74
N PRO A 177 4.65 -15.73 -17.69
CA PRO A 177 5.24 -17.06 -17.91
C PRO A 177 4.35 -18.23 -17.47
N LEU A 178 3.30 -18.03 -16.67
CA LEU A 178 2.54 -19.15 -16.10
C LEU A 178 1.54 -19.82 -17.06
N PHE A 179 1.29 -19.21 -18.24
CA PHE A 179 0.40 -19.79 -19.26
C PHE A 179 1.07 -20.07 -20.61
N ALA A 180 2.39 -19.93 -20.73
CA ALA A 180 3.11 -20.12 -22.00
C ALA A 180 3.66 -21.54 -22.22
N SER A 181 3.48 -22.48 -21.29
CA SER A 181 3.93 -23.88 -21.46
C SER A 181 2.76 -24.86 -21.53
N GLY A 182 1.84 -24.63 -22.47
CA GLY A 182 0.92 -25.64 -22.98
C GLY A 182 1.45 -26.24 -24.28
N ARG A 183 2.62 -26.90 -24.26
CA ARG A 183 2.99 -27.86 -25.32
C ARG A 183 2.57 -29.24 -24.85
N THR A 184 1.44 -29.72 -25.35
CA THR A 184 1.06 -31.12 -25.32
C THR A 184 1.96 -31.93 -26.28
N PRO A 185 2.42 -33.13 -25.89
CA PRO A 185 2.88 -34.13 -26.86
C PRO A 185 1.73 -34.65 -27.73
#